data_AF-A0A1H1KT50-F1
#
_entry.id   AF-A0A1H1KT50-F1
#
_cell.length_a   1.000
_cell.length_b   1.000
_cell.length_c   1.000
_cell.angle_alpha   90.00
_cell.angle_beta   90.00
_cell.angle_gamma   90.00
#
_symmetry.space_group_name_H-M   'P 1'
#
loop_
_entity.id
_entity.type
_entity.pdbx_description
1 polymer ?
#
loop_
_entity_poly.entity_id
_entity_poly.type
_entity_poly.pdbx_seq_one_letter_code
_entity_poly.pdbx_strand_id
1 'polypeptide(L)'
;MATLQVRDLPQDLYEGLSLAAKSQHRSLAQQTAHIIQLYLQGAPEGVDGTGRRVPAWMDWVGEDPAVVAQRRERRRRAFAEADTLGPVNVPDGFPSAEELVRADRDAR
;
A
#
# COMPACT_ATOMS: atom_id res chain seq x y z
N MET A 1 -2.34 -11.14 -30.15
CA MET A 1 -2.63 -11.18 -28.70
C MET A 1 -3.37 -12.47 -28.40
N ALA A 2 -2.92 -13.24 -27.41
CA ALA A 2 -3.66 -14.41 -26.95
C ALA A 2 -4.74 -13.96 -25.96
N THR A 3 -5.94 -14.51 -26.07
CA THR A 3 -7.04 -14.26 -25.13
C THR A 3 -7.08 -15.38 -24.12
N LEU A 4 -6.99 -15.05 -22.83
CA LEU A 4 -7.15 -16.00 -21.73
C LEU A 4 -8.60 -15.96 -21.25
N GLN A 5 -9.26 -17.11 -21.22
CA GLN A 5 -10.57 -17.29 -20.60
C GLN A 5 -10.44 -18.30 -19.45
N VAL A 6 -10.90 -17.91 -18.27
CA VAL A 6 -10.97 -18.79 -17.09
C VAL A 6 -12.42 -19.21 -16.91
N ARG A 7 -12.67 -20.52 -16.84
CA ARG A 7 -13.99 -21.10 -16.62
C ARG A 7 -14.11 -21.62 -15.19
N ASP A 8 -15.34 -21.61 -14.68
CA ASP A 8 -15.68 -22.17 -13.37
C ASP A 8 -14.82 -21.62 -12.22
N LEU A 9 -14.52 -20.31 -12.27
CA LEU A 9 -13.75 -19.64 -11.23
C LEU A 9 -14.55 -19.64 -9.92
N PRO A 10 -14.01 -20.17 -8.81
CA PRO A 10 -14.66 -20.11 -7.51
C PRO A 10 -15.01 -18.67 -7.13
N GLN A 11 -16.20 -18.48 -6.57
CA GLN A 11 -16.75 -17.15 -6.28
C GLN A 11 -15.87 -16.37 -5.29
N ASP A 12 -15.36 -17.05 -4.26
CA ASP A 12 -14.42 -16.51 -3.28
C ASP A 12 -13.11 -16.03 -3.93
N LEU A 13 -12.59 -16.78 -4.90
CA LEU A 13 -11.40 -16.41 -5.65
C LEU A 13 -11.65 -15.21 -6.57
N TYR A 14 -12.81 -15.15 -7.22
CA TYR A 14 -13.23 -13.98 -8.01
C TYR A 14 -13.33 -12.72 -7.14
N GLU A 15 -13.95 -12.83 -5.97
CA GLU A 15 -14.11 -11.72 -5.03
C GLU A 15 -12.75 -11.23 -4.51
N GLY A 16 -11.85 -12.14 -4.14
CA GLY A 16 -10.49 -11.80 -3.73
C GLY A 16 -9.71 -11.07 -4.83
N LEU A 17 -9.80 -11.55 -6.07
CA LEU A 17 -9.17 -10.92 -7.23
C LEU A 17 -9.75 -9.52 -7.52
N SER A 18 -11.08 -9.38 -7.43
CA SER A 18 -11.80 -8.12 -7.64
C SER A 18 -11.44 -7.08 -6.59
N LEU A 19 -11.32 -7.50 -5.33
CA LEU A 19 -10.89 -6.65 -4.23
C LEU A 19 -9.44 -6.16 -4.45
N ALA A 20 -8.52 -7.06 -4.79
CA ALA A 20 -7.13 -6.70 -5.08
C ALA A 20 -6.99 -5.77 -6.29
N ALA A 21 -7.80 -5.97 -7.33
CA ALA A 21 -7.82 -5.09 -8.50
C ALA A 21 -8.27 -3.67 -8.12
N LYS A 22 -9.33 -3.55 -7.30
CA LYS A 22 -9.83 -2.26 -6.81
C LYS A 22 -8.82 -1.54 -5.92
N SER A 23 -8.17 -2.25 -4.99
CA SER A 23 -7.20 -1.64 -4.07
C SER A 23 -5.95 -1.13 -4.78
N GLN A 24 -5.60 -1.73 -5.93
CA GLN A 24 -4.43 -1.36 -6.73
C GLN A 24 -4.79 -0.50 -7.95
N HIS A 25 -6.04 -0.04 -8.06
CA HIS A 25 -6.54 0.77 -9.17
C HIS A 25 -6.31 0.14 -10.56
N ARG A 26 -6.44 -1.18 -10.67
CA ARG A 26 -6.30 -1.93 -11.93
C ARG A 26 -7.62 -2.51 -12.40
N SER A 27 -7.73 -2.75 -13.70
CA SER A 27 -8.80 -3.62 -14.22
C SER A 27 -8.58 -5.07 -13.76
N LEU A 28 -9.64 -5.88 -13.77
CA LEU A 28 -9.54 -7.29 -13.39
C LEU A 28 -8.54 -8.04 -14.29
N ALA A 29 -8.59 -7.79 -15.60
CA ALA A 29 -7.66 -8.41 -16.56
C ALA A 29 -6.20 -7.99 -16.31
N GLN A 30 -5.95 -6.71 -15.99
CA GLN A 30 -4.62 -6.22 -15.66
C GLN A 30 -4.10 -6.85 -14.37
N GLN A 31 -4.96 -6.97 -13.35
CA GLN A 31 -4.60 -7.61 -12.08
C GLN A 31 -4.27 -9.09 -12.30
N THR A 32 -5.07 -9.82 -13.08
CA THR A 32 -4.80 -11.22 -13.44
C THR A 32 -3.45 -11.36 -14.14
N ALA A 33 -3.18 -10.53 -15.15
CA ALA A 33 -1.92 -10.57 -15.88
C ALA A 33 -0.71 -10.28 -14.97
N HIS A 34 -0.84 -9.30 -14.08
CA HIS A 34 0.19 -8.95 -13.10
C HIS A 34 0.50 -10.09 -12.14
N ILE A 35 -0.53 -10.75 -11.60
CA ILE A 35 -0.39 -11.91 -10.72
C ILE A 35 0.33 -13.07 -11.44
N ILE A 36 -0.07 -13.36 -12.68
CA ILE A 36 0.58 -14.40 -13.50
C ILE A 36 2.06 -14.05 -13.75
N GLN A 37 2.38 -12.79 -14.07
CA GLN A 37 3.76 -12.35 -14.26
C GLN A 37 4.60 -12.56 -13.00
N LEU A 38 4.09 -12.17 -11.82
CA LEU A 38 4.80 -12.35 -10.57
C LEU A 38 5.01 -13.83 -10.23
N TYR A 39 4.01 -14.67 -10.46
CA TYR A 39 4.14 -16.12 -10.29
C TYR A 39 5.25 -16.70 -11.20
N LEU A 40 5.27 -16.32 -12.47
CA LEU A 40 6.26 -16.80 -13.44
C LEU A 40 7.68 -16.27 -13.16
N GLN A 41 7.80 -15.08 -12.58
CA GLN A 41 9.08 -14.48 -12.20
C GLN A 41 9.65 -15.05 -10.89
N GLY A 42 8.94 -15.96 -10.22
CA GLY A 42 9.33 -16.48 -8.92
C GLY A 42 9.36 -15.37 -7.87
N ALA A 43 8.40 -14.43 -7.94
CA ALA A 43 8.32 -13.30 -7.04
C ALA A 43 8.47 -13.74 -5.58
N PRO A 44 9.20 -12.97 -4.75
CA PRO A 44 9.50 -13.37 -3.39
C PRO A 44 8.23 -13.63 -2.60
N GLU A 45 8.30 -14.58 -1.66
CA GLU A 45 7.25 -14.76 -0.66
C GLU A 45 7.20 -13.48 0.20
N GLY A 46 6.05 -12.82 0.19
CA GLY A 46 5.69 -11.81 1.17
C GLY A 46 5.19 -12.45 2.46
N VAL A 47 4.90 -11.63 3.46
CA VAL A 47 4.28 -12.05 4.71
C VAL A 47 2.98 -11.27 4.85
N ASP A 48 1.85 -11.96 4.99
CA ASP A 48 0.56 -11.31 5.17
C ASP A 48 0.43 -10.66 6.56
N GLY A 49 -0.68 -9.98 6.80
CA GLY A 49 -0.96 -9.32 8.09
C GLY A 49 -1.06 -10.28 9.29
N THR A 50 -1.04 -11.59 9.07
CA THR A 50 -1.07 -12.65 10.09
C THR A 50 0.29 -13.32 10.30
N GLY A 51 1.33 -12.95 9.55
CA GLY A 51 2.64 -13.58 9.62
C GLY A 51 2.79 -14.81 8.71
N ARG A 52 1.79 -15.14 7.88
CA ARG A 52 1.86 -16.27 6.96
C ARG A 52 2.62 -15.88 5.71
N ARG A 53 3.50 -16.78 5.24
CA ARG A 53 4.18 -16.61 3.95
C ARG A 53 3.15 -16.74 2.83
N VAL A 54 2.99 -15.67 2.07
CA VAL A 54 2.08 -15.58 0.92
C VAL A 54 2.84 -15.04 -0.28
N PRO A 55 2.45 -15.34 -1.52
CA PRO A 55 3.04 -14.67 -2.67
C PRO A 55 2.96 -13.15 -2.53
N ALA A 56 3.99 -12.40 -2.93
CA ALA A 56 4.03 -10.93 -2.75
C ALA A 56 2.84 -10.17 -3.35
N TRP A 57 2.13 -10.73 -4.33
CA TRP A 57 0.91 -10.13 -4.90
C TRP A 57 -0.33 -10.30 -4.02
N MET A 58 -0.23 -11.10 -2.97
CA MET A 58 -1.28 -11.46 -2.02
C MET A 58 -1.12 -10.73 -0.68
N ASP A 59 -0.18 -9.78 -0.57
CA ASP A 59 0.02 -8.91 0.61
C ASP A 59 -1.22 -8.04 0.94
N TRP A 60 -2.17 -7.92 0.02
CA TRP A 60 -3.50 -7.31 0.22
C TRP A 60 -4.53 -8.26 0.84
N VAL A 61 -4.29 -9.57 0.81
CA VAL A 61 -5.22 -10.59 1.32
C VAL A 61 -4.90 -10.83 2.78
N GLY A 62 -5.81 -10.43 3.66
CA GLY A 62 -5.73 -10.82 5.07
C GLY A 62 -4.90 -9.88 5.93
N GLU A 63 -5.11 -8.56 5.83
CA GLU A 63 -4.93 -7.76 7.05
C GLU A 63 -6.07 -8.11 8.01
N ASP A 64 -5.72 -8.73 9.14
CA ASP A 64 -6.66 -8.94 10.23
C ASP A 64 -7.35 -7.59 10.54
N PRO A 65 -8.69 -7.52 10.48
CA PRO A 65 -9.45 -6.30 10.78
C PRO A 65 -9.05 -5.66 12.12
N ALA A 66 -8.63 -6.46 13.10
CA ALA A 66 -8.13 -5.98 14.38
C ALA A 66 -6.80 -5.22 14.24
N VAL A 67 -5.88 -5.71 13.39
CA VAL A 67 -4.60 -5.05 13.11
C VAL A 67 -4.82 -3.75 12.34
N VAL A 68 -5.77 -3.73 11.40
CA VAL A 68 -6.18 -2.50 10.69
C VAL A 68 -6.76 -1.47 11.68
N ALA A 69 -7.65 -1.92 12.56
CA ALA A 69 -8.26 -1.09 13.59
C ALA A 69 -7.21 -0.52 14.55
N GLN A 70 -6.25 -1.35 14.98
CA GLN A 70 -5.16 -0.92 15.85
C GLN A 70 -4.28 0.15 15.19
N ARG A 71 -3.92 -0.01 13.91
CA ARG A 71 -3.16 1.00 13.16
C ARG A 71 -3.95 2.31 12.98
N ARG A 72 -5.27 2.23 12.77
CA ARG A 72 -6.14 3.42 12.71
C ARG A 72 -6.19 4.14 14.05
N GLU A 73 -6.36 3.41 15.15
CA GLU A 73 -6.39 3.97 16.49
C GLU A 73 -5.04 4.59 16.88
N ARG A 74 -3.92 3.92 16.57
CA ARG A 74 -2.58 4.46 16.78
C ARG A 74 -2.37 5.78 16.03
N ARG A 75 -2.78 5.85 14.76
CA ARG A 75 -2.73 7.11 13.99
C ARG A 75 -3.61 8.19 14.61
N ARG A 76 -4.84 7.85 15.00
CA ARG A 76 -5.77 8.79 15.65
C ARG A 76 -5.16 9.41 16.90
N ARG A 77 -4.52 8.60 17.76
CA ARG A 77 -3.83 9.08 18.96
C ARG A 77 -2.64 9.98 18.63
N ALA A 78 -1.81 9.58 17.66
CA ALA A 78 -0.67 10.39 17.25
C ALA A 78 -1.08 11.77 16.71
N PHE A 79 -2.17 11.84 15.93
CA PHE A 79 -2.71 13.12 15.46
C PHE A 79 -3.31 13.94 16.60
N ALA A 80 -4.05 13.31 17.52
CA ALA A 80 -4.58 14.01 18.69
C ALA A 80 -3.47 14.58 19.58
N GLU A 81 -2.37 13.86 19.77
CA GLU A 81 -1.17 14.35 20.47
C GLU A 81 -0.52 15.51 19.72
N ALA A 82 -0.35 15.39 18.40
CA ALA A 82 0.19 16.46 17.56
C ALA A 82 -0.66 17.74 17.63
N ASP A 83 -1.98 17.64 17.66
CA ASP A 83 -2.88 18.79 17.83
C ASP A 83 -2.67 19.51 19.17
N THR A 84 -2.21 18.81 20.21
CA THR A 84 -1.88 19.45 21.51
C THR A 84 -0.55 20.21 21.51
N LEU A 85 0.36 19.92 20.58
CA LEU A 85 1.68 20.56 20.52
C LEU A 85 1.63 22.01 20.05
N GLY A 86 0.49 22.45 19.50
CA GLY A 86 0.29 23.81 19.01
C GLY A 86 1.11 24.12 17.76
N PRO A 87 0.94 25.32 17.17
CA PRO A 87 1.70 25.74 16.01
C PRO A 87 3.18 25.91 16.36
N VAL A 88 4.05 25.38 15.49
CA VAL A 88 5.49 25.63 15.59
C VAL A 88 5.73 27.10 15.31
N ASN A 89 6.30 27.81 16.28
CA ASN A 89 6.70 29.20 16.09
C ASN A 89 8.01 29.22 15.29
N VAL A 90 7.91 29.60 14.02
CA VAL A 90 9.05 29.69 13.11
C VAL A 90 9.67 31.08 13.25
N PRO A 91 10.98 31.19 13.59
CA PRO A 91 11.63 32.49 13.73
C PRO A 91 11.58 33.32 12.44
N ASP A 92 11.54 34.64 12.59
CA ASP A 92 11.69 35.55 11.46
C ASP A 92 13.04 35.33 10.76
N GLY A 93 13.02 35.19 9.44
CA GLY A 93 14.19 34.88 8.62
C GLY A 93 14.55 33.40 8.54
N PHE A 94 13.71 32.50 9.07
CA PHE A 94 13.87 31.06 8.81
C PHE A 94 13.68 30.79 7.31
N PRO A 95 14.56 29.98 6.68
CA PRO A 95 14.48 29.72 5.25
C PRO A 95 13.16 29.05 4.87
N SER A 96 12.61 29.48 3.74
CA SER A 96 11.47 28.83 3.12
C SER A 96 11.82 27.39 2.73
N ALA A 97 10.78 26.55 2.58
CA ALA A 97 10.96 25.17 2.12
C ALA A 97 11.71 25.10 0.77
N GLU A 98 11.48 26.06 -0.11
CA GLU A 98 12.14 26.14 -1.42
C GLU A 98 13.64 26.46 -1.31
N GLU A 99 14.02 27.35 -0.39
CA GLU A 99 15.41 27.70 -0.12
C GLU A 99 16.18 26.52 0.49
N LEU A 100 15.56 25.77 1.40
CA LEU A 100 16.15 24.55 1.96
C LEU A 100 16.41 23.48 0.89
N VAL A 101 15.43 23.23 0.01
CA VAL A 101 15.58 22.26 -1.09
C VAL A 101 16.65 22.71 -2.09
N ARG A 102 16.76 24.01 -2.36
CA ARG A 102 17.80 24.56 -3.23
C ARG A 102 19.20 24.37 -2.61
N ALA A 103 19.36 24.70 -1.34
CA ALA A 103 20.62 24.52 -0.62
C ALA A 103 21.08 23.04 -0.58
N ASP A 104 20.16 22.08 -0.36
CA ASP A 104 20.50 20.65 -0.40
C ASP A 104 20.94 20.18 -1.79
N ARG A 105 20.30 20.71 -2.84
CA ARG A 105 20.66 20.39 -4.23
C ARG A 105 22.02 20.96 -4.62
N ASP A 106 22.30 22.20 -4.23
CA ASP A 106 23.54 22.90 -4.58
C ASP A 106 24.76 22.38 -3.77
N ALA A 107 24.52 21.65 -2.68
CA ALA A 107 25.55 21.02 -1.85
C ALA A 107 25.95 19.60 -2.31
N ARG A 108 25.33 19.05 -3.36
CA ARG A 108 25.65 17.73 -3.96
C ARG A 108 26.47 17.88 -5.23
#